data_AF-A0A9X9S205-F1
#
_entry.id   AF-A0A9X9S205-F1
#
_cell.length_a   1.000
_cell.length_b   1.000
_cell.length_c   1.000
_cell.angle_alpha   90.00
_cell.angle_beta   90.00
_cell.angle_gamma   90.00
#
_symmetry.space_group_name_H-M   'P 1'
#
loop_
_entity.id
_entity.type
_entity.pdbx_description
1 polymer ?
#
loop_
_entity_poly.entity_id
_entity_poly.type
_entity_poly.pdbx_seq_one_letter_code
_entity_poly.pdbx_strand_id
1 'polypeptide(L)'
;MSFQWSHYIGIARFLLRNIDDINEEAAYRSAISRAYYAAFCHAKYYAKDNSGFIPENTADDHLILREHFRTSGKSDIVRSLQRLREWRNSSDYNDPSYKANEQIARQAIRQAETVINKLN
;
A
#
# COMPACT_ATOMS: atom_id res chain seq x y z
N MET A 1 -5.34 22.12 -5.50
CA MET A 1 -4.79 20.81 -5.88
C MET A 1 -5.77 19.74 -5.43
N SER A 2 -6.08 18.76 -6.28
CA SER A 2 -6.89 17.61 -5.87
C SER A 2 -6.03 16.65 -5.03
N PHE A 3 -6.68 15.92 -4.12
CA PHE A 3 -6.02 14.87 -3.34
C PHE A 3 -5.56 13.72 -4.24
N GLN A 4 -4.35 13.21 -4.01
CA GLN A 4 -3.78 12.05 -4.71
C GLN A 4 -3.35 11.01 -3.70
N TRP A 5 -3.80 9.77 -3.87
CA TRP A 5 -3.46 8.66 -2.97
C TRP A 5 -1.96 8.39 -2.92
N SER A 6 -1.24 8.61 -4.02
CA SER A 6 0.22 8.47 -4.10
C SER A 6 0.98 9.40 -3.13
N HIS A 7 0.38 10.52 -2.70
CA HIS A 7 0.99 11.43 -1.73
C HIS A 7 1.21 10.78 -0.35
N TYR A 8 0.50 9.70 -0.02
CA TYR A 8 0.76 8.95 1.22
C TYR A 8 2.18 8.34 1.28
N ILE A 9 2.86 8.15 0.14
CA ILE A 9 4.29 7.79 0.14
C ILE A 9 5.16 8.87 0.79
N GLY A 10 4.83 10.14 0.57
CA GLY A 10 5.50 11.26 1.22
C GLY A 10 5.39 11.17 2.73
N ILE A 11 4.19 10.85 3.24
CA ILE A 11 3.94 10.66 4.68
C ILE A 11 4.70 9.43 5.20
N ALA A 12 4.67 8.30 4.50
CA ALA A 12 5.40 7.09 4.91
C ALA A 12 6.92 7.37 5.02
N ARG A 13 7.49 8.09 4.05
CA ARG A 13 8.91 8.50 4.07
C ARG A 13 9.21 9.49 5.19
N PHE A 14 8.30 10.44 5.45
CA PHE A 14 8.44 11.39 6.55
C PHE A 14 8.53 10.68 7.90
N LEU A 15 7.66 9.69 8.14
CA LEU A 15 7.67 8.90 9.38
C LEU A 15 9.02 8.19 9.60
N LEU A 16 9.59 7.59 8.54
CA LEU A 16 10.89 6.92 8.66
C LEU A 16 12.09 7.87 8.79
N ARG A 17 11.95 9.12 8.35
CA ARG A 17 13.02 10.13 8.47
C ARG A 17 13.08 10.78 9.84
N ASN A 18 11.94 10.87 10.53
CA ASN A 18 11.81 11.49 11.84
C ASN A 18 11.54 10.41 12.91
N ILE A 19 12.18 9.25 12.75
CA ILE A 19 11.95 8.09 13.63
C ILE A 19 12.40 8.39 15.06
N ASP A 20 13.45 9.20 15.22
CA ASP A 20 14.00 9.57 16.54
C ASP A 20 13.07 10.49 17.34
N ASP A 21 12.15 11.18 16.66
CA ASP A 21 11.17 12.10 17.28
C ASP A 21 9.82 11.42 17.57
N ILE A 22 9.66 10.15 17.19
CA ILE A 22 8.38 9.42 17.21
C ILE A 22 8.59 8.05 17.86
N ASN A 23 7.54 7.47 18.44
CA ASN A 23 7.61 6.05 18.83
C ASN A 23 7.90 5.17 17.60
N GLU A 24 9.00 4.41 17.63
CA GLU A 24 9.48 3.65 16.48
C GLU A 24 8.44 2.69 15.91
N GLU A 25 7.82 1.90 16.77
CA GLU A 25 6.82 0.90 16.39
C GLU A 25 5.60 1.56 15.75
N ALA A 26 5.11 2.65 16.35
CA ALA A 26 3.99 3.42 15.82
C ALA A 26 4.33 4.02 14.45
N ALA A 27 5.55 4.53 14.26
CA ALA A 27 6.02 5.07 13.00
C ALA A 27 6.15 3.99 11.92
N TYR A 28 6.70 2.81 12.24
CA TYR A 28 6.82 1.70 11.29
C TYR A 28 5.45 1.17 10.86
N ARG A 29 4.53 0.89 11.80
CA ARG A 29 3.15 0.47 11.49
C ARG A 29 2.45 1.50 10.61
N SER A 30 2.55 2.77 10.98
CA SER A 30 1.95 3.87 10.24
C SER A 30 2.53 3.99 8.83
N ALA A 31 3.86 3.88 8.66
CA ALA A 31 4.52 3.93 7.36
C ALA A 31 4.08 2.77 6.45
N ILE A 32 3.97 1.55 6.99
CA ILE A 32 3.45 0.38 6.26
C ILE A 32 2.00 0.62 5.80
N SER A 33 1.15 1.07 6.71
CA SER A 33 -0.26 1.38 6.43
C SER A 33 -0.40 2.46 5.36
N ARG A 34 0.38 3.55 5.45
CA ARG A 34 0.39 4.64 4.44
C ARG A 34 0.90 4.17 3.08
N ALA A 35 1.95 3.35 3.04
CA ALA A 35 2.44 2.77 1.79
C ALA A 35 1.38 1.86 1.14
N TYR A 36 0.70 1.05 1.94
CA TYR A 36 -0.41 0.21 1.47
C TYR A 36 -1.55 1.03 0.86
N TYR A 37 -2.07 2.03 1.58
CA TYR A 37 -3.16 2.86 1.07
C TYR A 37 -2.75 3.66 -0.15
N ALA A 38 -1.50 4.12 -0.23
CA ALA A 38 -0.98 4.78 -1.42
C ALA A 38 -1.09 3.87 -2.65
N ALA A 39 -0.58 2.65 -2.56
CA ALA A 39 -0.56 1.71 -3.67
C ALA A 39 -1.96 1.19 -4.02
N PHE A 40 -2.71 0.70 -3.04
CA PHE A 40 -4.00 0.05 -3.27
C PHE A 40 -5.01 1.04 -3.83
N CYS A 41 -5.16 2.22 -3.22
CA CYS A 41 -6.13 3.18 -3.71
C CYS A 41 -5.71 3.78 -5.05
N HIS A 42 -4.43 4.10 -5.26
CA HIS A 42 -3.96 4.55 -6.57
C HIS A 42 -4.25 3.51 -7.65
N ALA A 43 -3.93 2.23 -7.39
CA ALA A 43 -4.22 1.15 -8.33
C ALA A 43 -5.72 0.95 -8.58
N LYS A 44 -6.55 1.09 -7.53
CA LYS A 44 -8.01 0.98 -7.61
C LYS A 44 -8.61 2.05 -8.51
N TYR A 45 -8.22 3.31 -8.31
CA TYR A 45 -8.71 4.43 -9.11
C TYR A 45 -8.14 4.41 -10.53
N TYR A 46 -6.87 4.05 -10.71
CA TYR A 46 -6.29 3.83 -12.03
C TYR A 46 -7.10 2.80 -12.82
N ALA A 47 -7.37 1.62 -12.23
CA ALA A 47 -8.11 0.56 -12.91
C ALA A 47 -9.54 0.98 -13.23
N LYS A 48 -10.17 1.74 -12.33
CA LYS A 48 -11.51 2.31 -12.56
C LYS A 48 -11.53 3.24 -13.76
N ASP A 49 -10.57 4.16 -13.82
CA ASP A 49 -10.58 5.24 -14.80
C ASP A 49 -10.02 4.81 -16.17
N ASN A 50 -9.17 3.77 -16.21
CA ASN A 50 -8.43 3.38 -17.42
C ASN A 50 -8.69 1.94 -17.92
N SER A 51 -9.35 1.10 -17.12
CA SER A 51 -9.46 -0.34 -17.44
C SER A 51 -10.84 -0.93 -17.17
N GLY A 52 -11.84 -0.09 -16.89
CA GLY A 52 -13.24 -0.51 -16.73
C GLY A 52 -13.51 -1.27 -15.43
N PHE A 53 -12.61 -1.20 -14.45
CA PHE A 53 -12.81 -1.82 -13.14
C PHE A 53 -13.90 -1.07 -12.35
N ILE A 54 -14.87 -1.79 -11.79
CA ILE A 54 -15.94 -1.20 -10.99
C ILE A 54 -15.72 -1.61 -9.53
N PRO A 55 -15.23 -0.71 -8.65
CA PRO A 55 -15.06 -1.01 -7.24
C PRO A 55 -16.42 -1.17 -6.56
N GLU A 56 -16.56 -2.22 -5.75
CA GLU A 56 -17.73 -2.45 -4.90
C GLU A 56 -17.63 -1.64 -3.59
N ASN A 57 -16.43 -1.12 -3.29
CA ASN A 57 -16.11 -0.37 -2.06
C ASN A 57 -16.29 -1.22 -0.80
N THR A 58 -16.04 -2.52 -0.92
CA THR A 58 -16.02 -3.49 0.17
C THR A 58 -14.59 -3.96 0.43
N ALA A 59 -14.40 -4.78 1.47
CA ALA A 59 -13.11 -5.46 1.69
C ALA A 59 -12.76 -6.44 0.55
N ASP A 60 -13.75 -6.86 -0.24
CA ASP A 60 -13.54 -7.76 -1.37
C ASP A 60 -12.86 -7.06 -2.56
N ASP A 61 -12.90 -5.71 -2.63
CA ASP A 61 -12.14 -4.90 -3.59
C ASP A 61 -10.67 -5.33 -3.67
N HIS A 62 -10.07 -5.76 -2.56
CA HIS A 62 -8.69 -6.25 -2.54
C HIS A 62 -8.47 -7.54 -3.35
N LEU A 63 -9.46 -8.44 -3.36
CA LEU A 63 -9.40 -9.68 -4.12
C LEU A 63 -9.70 -9.41 -5.59
N ILE A 64 -10.80 -8.72 -5.88
CA ILE A 64 -11.25 -8.45 -7.25
C ILE A 64 -10.28 -7.54 -8.01
N LEU A 65 -9.67 -6.55 -7.36
CA LEU A 65 -8.68 -5.68 -8.02
C LEU A 65 -7.44 -6.47 -8.43
N ARG A 66 -6.99 -7.42 -7.59
CA ARG A 66 -5.87 -8.30 -7.94
C ARG A 66 -6.23 -9.23 -9.09
N GLU A 67 -7.46 -9.75 -9.14
CA GLU A 67 -7.92 -10.55 -10.28
C GLU A 67 -7.93 -9.73 -11.56
N HIS A 68 -8.46 -8.50 -11.51
CA HIS A 68 -8.45 -7.59 -12.64
C HIS A 68 -7.04 -7.32 -13.20
N PHE A 69 -6.04 -7.10 -12.33
CA PHE A 69 -4.66 -6.93 -12.77
C PHE A 69 -4.01 -8.23 -13.24
N ARG A 70 -4.41 -9.37 -12.67
CA ARG A 70 -3.92 -10.70 -13.08
C ARG A 70 -4.35 -11.03 -14.51
N THR A 71 -5.62 -10.83 -14.84
CA THR A 71 -6.14 -11.05 -16.21
C THR A 71 -5.52 -10.08 -17.22
N SER A 72 -5.10 -8.89 -16.76
CA SER A 72 -4.37 -7.89 -17.55
C SER A 72 -2.85 -8.15 -17.66
N GLY A 73 -2.36 -9.31 -17.19
CA GLY A 73 -0.94 -9.69 -17.27
C GLY A 73 -0.01 -8.95 -16.30
N LYS A 74 -0.53 -8.17 -15.36
CA LYS A 74 0.25 -7.35 -14.41
C LYS A 74 0.56 -8.10 -13.10
N SER A 75 1.17 -9.29 -13.25
CA SER A 75 1.44 -10.22 -12.14
C SER A 75 2.37 -9.67 -11.05
N ASP A 76 3.25 -8.76 -11.43
CA ASP A 76 4.10 -7.98 -10.54
C ASP A 76 3.30 -7.03 -9.63
N ILE A 77 2.35 -6.27 -10.18
CA ILE A 77 1.45 -5.41 -9.40
C ILE A 77 0.64 -6.25 -8.42
N VAL A 78 0.13 -7.40 -8.87
CA VAL A 78 -0.62 -8.34 -8.01
C VAL A 78 0.23 -8.80 -6.82
N ARG A 79 1.49 -9.20 -7.05
CA ARG A 79 2.41 -9.61 -5.98
C ARG A 79 2.68 -8.47 -5.00
N SER A 80 2.94 -7.26 -5.50
CA SER A 80 3.16 -6.08 -4.65
C SER A 80 1.94 -5.75 -3.80
N LEU A 81 0.74 -5.70 -4.39
CA LEU A 81 -0.50 -5.41 -3.67
C LEU A 81 -0.83 -6.46 -2.61
N GLN A 82 -0.63 -7.75 -2.92
CA GLN A 82 -0.80 -8.82 -1.96
C GLN A 82 0.17 -8.65 -0.78
N ARG A 83 1.45 -8.44 -1.06
CA ARG A 83 2.47 -8.31 -0.01
C ARG A 83 2.23 -7.11 0.90
N LEU A 84 1.83 -5.97 0.30
CA LEU A 84 1.46 -4.77 1.06
C LEU A 84 0.27 -5.02 1.97
N ARG A 85 -0.77 -5.73 1.49
CA ARG A 85 -1.94 -6.08 2.31
C ARG A 85 -1.56 -6.97 3.49
N GLU A 86 -0.72 -7.98 3.26
CA GLU A 86 -0.21 -8.87 4.32
C GLU A 86 0.52 -8.06 5.40
N TRP A 87 1.48 -7.21 5.02
CA TRP A 87 2.20 -6.38 5.98
C TRP A 87 1.30 -5.40 6.72
N ARG A 88 0.35 -4.78 6.03
CA ARG A 88 -0.62 -3.87 6.65
C ARG A 88 -1.51 -4.61 7.64
N ASN A 89 -2.01 -5.79 7.31
CA ASN A 89 -2.85 -6.58 8.23
C ASN A 89 -2.07 -6.96 9.49
N SER A 90 -0.82 -7.41 9.33
CA SER A 90 0.04 -7.71 10.49
C SER A 90 0.31 -6.47 11.33
N SER A 91 0.58 -5.32 10.69
CA SER A 91 0.87 -4.05 11.36
C SER A 91 -0.33 -3.45 12.08
N ASP A 92 -1.54 -3.59 11.52
CA ASP A 92 -2.72 -2.91 12.06
C ASP A 92 -3.51 -3.79 13.05
N TYR A 93 -3.41 -5.13 12.97
CA TYR A 93 -4.31 -6.02 13.71
C TYR A 93 -3.63 -7.15 14.51
N ASN A 94 -2.38 -7.51 14.22
CA ASN A 94 -1.72 -8.64 14.90
C ASN A 94 -0.92 -8.18 16.13
N ASP A 95 -1.52 -7.38 17.01
CA ASP A 95 -0.92 -7.02 18.30
C ASP A 95 -1.26 -8.10 19.36
N PRO A 96 -0.30 -8.57 20.19
CA PRO A 96 1.13 -8.24 20.26
C PRO A 96 2.06 -9.19 19.48
N SER A 97 1.50 -10.09 18.66
CA SER A 97 2.26 -11.15 17.98
C SER A 97 3.15 -10.66 16.82
N TYR A 98 2.90 -9.46 16.32
CA TYR A 98 3.68 -8.80 15.30
C TYR A 98 4.39 -7.57 15.86
N LYS A 99 5.65 -7.38 15.47
CA LYS A 99 6.40 -6.14 15.68
C LYS A 99 6.86 -5.61 14.33
N ALA A 100 6.42 -4.41 13.98
CA ALA A 100 6.87 -3.75 12.79
C ALA A 100 8.36 -3.41 12.93
N ASN A 101 9.04 -3.31 11.80
CA ASN A 101 10.45 -2.91 11.80
C ASN A 101 10.76 -2.08 10.56
N GLU A 102 11.89 -1.39 10.64
CA GLU A 102 12.37 -0.50 9.61
C GLU A 102 12.49 -1.20 8.25
N GLN A 103 13.01 -2.44 8.23
CA GLN A 103 13.19 -3.20 7.00
C GLN A 103 11.86 -3.41 6.27
N ILE A 104 10.81 -3.86 6.98
CA ILE A 104 9.49 -4.07 6.40
C ILE A 104 8.87 -2.74 5.97
N ALA A 105 9.00 -1.68 6.77
CA ALA A 105 8.48 -0.36 6.40
C ALA A 105 9.13 0.18 5.12
N ARG A 106 10.46 0.06 4.99
CA ARG A 106 11.19 0.44 3.75
C ARG A 106 10.79 -0.44 2.57
N GLN A 107 10.58 -1.74 2.78
CA GLN A 107 10.08 -2.63 1.73
C GLN A 107 8.67 -2.27 1.28
N ALA A 108 7.77 -1.95 2.21
CA ALA A 108 6.42 -1.50 1.90
C ALA A 108 6.43 -0.23 1.03
N ILE A 109 7.25 0.76 1.39
CA ILE A 109 7.42 1.97 0.57
C ILE A 109 7.88 1.63 -0.85
N ARG A 110 8.93 0.79 -1.00
CA ARG A 110 9.44 0.39 -2.32
C ARG A 110 8.40 -0.37 -3.17
N GLN A 111 7.64 -1.27 -2.54
CA GLN A 111 6.59 -2.03 -3.24
C GLN A 111 5.46 -1.10 -3.68
N ALA A 112 5.09 -0.13 -2.86
CA ALA A 112 4.07 0.84 -3.21
C ALA A 112 4.52 1.78 -4.34
N GLU A 113 5.76 2.24 -4.32
CA GLU A 113 6.38 2.99 -5.43
C GLU A 113 6.41 2.17 -6.73
N THR A 114 6.70 0.87 -6.64
CA THR A 114 6.66 -0.03 -7.81
C THR A 114 5.27 -0.07 -8.44
N VAL A 115 4.21 -0.16 -7.62
CA VAL A 115 2.83 -0.15 -8.11
C VAL A 115 2.51 1.19 -8.77
N ILE A 116 2.79 2.31 -8.09
CA ILE A 116 2.50 3.66 -8.59
C ILE A 116 3.24 3.94 -9.90
N ASN A 117 4.53 3.65 -9.97
CA ASN A 117 5.33 3.92 -11.18
C ASN A 117 4.90 3.09 -12.40
N LYS A 118 4.28 1.92 -12.21
CA LYS A 118 3.80 1.06 -13.30
C LYS A 118 2.40 1.43 -13.79
N LEU A 119 1.71 2.31 -13.06
CA LEU A 119 0.36 2.77 -13.34
C LEU A 119 0.33 4.29 -13.59
N ASN A 120 1.49 4.93 -13.74
CA ASN A 120 1.64 6.32 -14.17
C ASN A 120 1.79 6.42 -15.69
#